data_AF-T1CHG7-F1
#
_entry.id   AF-T1CHG7-F1
#
_cell.length_a   1.000
_cell.length_b   1.000
_cell.length_c   1.000
_cell.angle_alpha   90.00
_cell.angle_beta   90.00
_cell.angle_gamma   90.00
#
_symmetry.space_group_name_H-M   'P 1'
#
loop_
_entity.id
_entity.type
_entity.pdbx_description
1 polymer ?
#
loop_
_entity_poly.entity_id
_entity_poly.type
_entity_poly.pdbx_seq_one_letter_code
_entity_poly.pdbx_strand_id
1 'polypeptide(L)'
;DSPLNTTPWNADTLYDPLATSLRMSDYGYRNKNQQKLRISQNSLDEYIQTLTCATETLDPDYRRIGVRSADGEWLQLNNHVLQIENEYYSIARPKPAKRPGQRPLAGLRQGGIEYLEIRILDVDPFHPVGVAPETLAWIETFLWWCLTAKSPLLEETERFMKEANLRLVAYEGRNTHLPLQSPSGQKSLGA
;
A
#
# COMPACT_ATOMS: atom_id res chain seq x y z
N ASP A 1 8.80 -3.87 16.81
CA ASP A 1 7.37 -4.15 17.09
C ASP A 1 6.76 -2.95 17.80
N SER A 2 5.68 -2.38 17.27
CA SER A 2 4.82 -1.50 18.07
C SER A 2 3.66 -2.38 18.52
N PRO A 3 3.68 -2.93 19.75
CA PRO A 3 2.53 -3.65 20.25
C PRO A 3 1.40 -2.62 20.38
N LEU A 4 0.33 -2.78 19.62
CA LEU A 4 -0.88 -1.97 19.77
C LEU A 4 -1.24 -1.88 21.25
N ASN A 5 -1.50 -0.67 21.74
CA ASN A 5 -2.06 -0.47 23.08
C ASN A 5 -3.59 -0.58 22.99
N THR A 6 -4.06 -1.71 22.45
CA THR A 6 -5.48 -1.93 22.21
C THR A 6 -6.23 -2.08 23.53
N THR A 7 -7.37 -1.40 23.61
CA THR A 7 -8.33 -1.52 24.70
C THR A 7 -9.53 -2.34 24.21
N PRO A 8 -10.09 -3.25 25.03
CA PRO A 8 -11.36 -3.88 24.70
C PRO A 8 -12.49 -2.85 24.66
N TRP A 9 -13.24 -2.83 23.57
CA TRP A 9 -14.53 -2.16 23.51
C TRP A 9 -15.64 -3.07 24.06
N ASN A 10 -15.59 -4.36 23.70
CA ASN A 10 -16.41 -5.44 24.23
C ASN A 10 -15.67 -6.79 24.10
N ALA A 11 -16.36 -7.92 24.27
CA ALA A 11 -15.75 -9.26 24.24
C ALA A 11 -15.07 -9.61 22.90
N ASP A 12 -15.57 -9.07 21.80
CA ASP A 12 -15.15 -9.44 20.43
C ASP A 12 -14.49 -8.28 19.68
N THR A 13 -14.39 -7.10 20.29
CA THR A 13 -13.93 -5.88 19.62
C THR A 13 -12.83 -5.21 20.43
N LEU A 14 -11.68 -5.02 19.78
CA LEU A 14 -10.58 -4.19 20.27
C LEU A 14 -10.55 -2.87 19.51
N TYR A 15 -10.13 -1.80 20.19
CA TYR A 15 -9.90 -0.50 19.56
C TYR A 15 -8.66 0.17 20.16
N ASP A 16 -8.11 1.15 19.46
CA ASP A 16 -7.01 1.97 19.95
C ASP A 16 -7.45 3.45 19.97
N PRO A 17 -7.42 4.13 21.13
CA PRO A 17 -7.79 5.54 21.28
C PRO A 17 -6.85 6.55 20.63
N LEU A 18 -5.77 6.16 19.95
CA LEU A 18 -4.92 7.05 19.15
C LEU A 18 -4.91 6.67 17.67
N ALA A 19 -5.32 5.45 17.32
CA ALA A 19 -5.32 4.99 15.93
C ALA A 19 -6.31 5.75 15.04
N THR A 20 -5.98 5.81 13.76
CA THR A 20 -6.82 6.39 12.69
C THR A 20 -7.33 5.31 11.74
N SER A 21 -6.44 4.43 11.25
CA SER A 21 -6.79 3.36 10.31
C SER A 21 -6.01 2.09 10.62
N LEU A 22 -6.61 1.17 11.38
CA LEU A 22 -6.01 -0.14 11.62
C LEU A 22 -5.94 -0.98 10.34
N ARG A 23 -6.78 -0.70 9.33
CA ARG A 23 -6.68 -1.31 7.98
C ARG A 23 -5.34 -1.00 7.30
N MET A 24 -4.79 0.18 7.54
CA MET A 24 -3.48 0.59 7.00
C MET A 24 -2.29 0.20 7.89
N SER A 25 -2.56 -0.46 9.02
CA SER A 25 -1.56 -0.91 9.98
C SER A 25 -1.01 -2.31 9.66
N ASP A 26 -0.15 -2.87 10.53
CA ASP A 26 0.37 -4.24 10.35
C ASP A 26 -0.70 -5.32 10.62
N TYR A 27 -1.84 -4.94 11.21
CA TYR A 27 -2.98 -5.84 11.46
C TYR A 27 -3.94 -5.90 10.27
N GLY A 28 -3.86 -4.92 9.37
CA GLY A 28 -4.72 -4.83 8.21
C GLY A 28 -4.16 -5.59 7.01
N TYR A 29 -4.32 -5.00 5.82
CA TYR A 29 -4.04 -5.66 4.54
C TYR A 29 -2.55 -5.68 4.15
N ARG A 30 -1.64 -5.94 5.10
CA ARG A 30 -0.19 -5.93 4.84
C ARG A 30 0.41 -7.32 4.97
N ASN A 31 0.78 -7.92 3.84
CA ASN A 31 1.50 -9.19 3.82
C ASN A 31 2.98 -8.96 4.22
N LYS A 32 3.45 -9.65 5.27
CA LYS A 32 4.85 -9.57 5.76
C LYS A 32 5.88 -9.90 4.67
N ASN A 33 5.54 -10.77 3.71
CA ASN A 33 6.42 -11.12 2.60
C ASN A 33 6.61 -9.97 1.61
N GLN A 34 5.64 -9.05 1.52
CA GLN A 34 5.72 -7.89 0.65
C GLN A 34 6.53 -6.73 1.23
N GLN A 35 6.81 -6.71 2.54
CA GLN A 35 7.67 -5.67 3.14
C GLN A 35 9.11 -5.71 2.59
N LYS A 36 9.52 -6.85 2.02
CA LYS A 36 10.83 -7.01 1.36
C LYS A 36 10.82 -6.57 -0.11
N LEU A 37 9.64 -6.33 -0.70
CA LEU A 37 9.54 -5.97 -2.10
C LEU A 37 9.96 -4.51 -2.31
N ARG A 38 11.02 -4.33 -3.09
CA ARG A 38 11.55 -3.02 -3.48
C ARG A 38 10.98 -2.61 -4.84
N ILE A 39 9.68 -2.29 -4.87
CA ILE A 39 9.03 -1.78 -6.09
C ILE A 39 9.42 -0.31 -6.28
N SER A 40 10.05 0.02 -7.41
CA SER A 40 10.48 1.40 -7.68
C SER A 40 9.28 2.32 -7.93
N GLN A 41 9.43 3.59 -7.57
CA GLN A 41 8.43 4.64 -7.81
C GLN A 41 9.04 5.85 -8.52
N ASN A 42 10.28 5.71 -8.99
CA ASN A 42 11.06 6.79 -9.60
C ASN A 42 10.82 6.90 -11.11
N SER A 43 10.59 5.77 -11.78
CA SER A 43 10.26 5.74 -13.20
C SER A 43 9.29 4.59 -13.52
N LEU A 44 8.57 4.72 -14.62
CA LEU A 44 7.64 3.70 -15.10
C LEU A 44 8.38 2.40 -15.44
N ASP A 45 9.55 2.51 -16.08
CA ASP A 45 10.35 1.34 -16.49
C ASP A 45 10.86 0.57 -15.28
N GLU A 46 11.41 1.26 -14.27
CA GLU A 46 11.83 0.59 -13.04
C GLU A 46 10.64 0.00 -12.27
N TYR A 47 9.49 0.67 -12.23
CA TYR A 47 8.28 0.12 -11.62
C TYR A 47 7.88 -1.19 -12.30
N ILE A 48 7.82 -1.21 -13.63
CA ILE A 48 7.48 -2.41 -14.41
C ILE A 48 8.51 -3.50 -14.17
N GLN A 49 9.80 -3.18 -14.22
CA GLN A 49 10.89 -4.14 -14.05
C GLN A 49 10.87 -4.78 -12.67
N THR A 50 10.81 -3.97 -11.61
CA THR A 50 10.84 -4.45 -10.22
C THR A 50 9.59 -5.26 -9.89
N LEU A 51 8.41 -4.87 -10.39
CA LEU A 51 7.18 -5.64 -10.17
C LEU A 51 7.14 -6.93 -11.01
N THR A 52 7.67 -6.92 -12.24
CA THR A 52 7.83 -8.13 -13.04
C THR A 52 8.73 -9.14 -12.32
N CYS A 53 9.87 -8.68 -11.82
CA CYS A 53 10.81 -9.51 -11.05
C CYS A 53 10.13 -10.15 -9.83
N ALA A 54 9.31 -9.40 -9.09
CA ALA A 54 8.54 -9.93 -7.97
C ALA A 54 7.55 -11.04 -8.39
N THR A 55 6.96 -10.94 -9.58
CA THR A 55 6.08 -11.98 -10.14
C THR A 55 6.81 -13.17 -10.78
N GLU A 56 8.14 -13.17 -10.80
CA GLU A 56 8.99 -14.21 -11.40
C GLU A 56 9.97 -14.82 -10.38
N THR A 57 10.05 -14.26 -9.17
CA THR A 57 10.97 -14.71 -8.12
C THR A 57 10.30 -15.77 -7.25
N LEU A 58 10.92 -16.95 -7.11
CA LEU A 58 10.43 -18.02 -6.25
C LEU A 58 10.49 -17.65 -4.76
N ASP A 59 9.41 -17.92 -4.03
CA ASP A 59 9.37 -17.77 -2.58
C ASP A 59 9.52 -19.14 -1.87
N PRO A 60 10.46 -19.30 -0.94
CA PRO A 60 10.66 -20.57 -0.23
C PRO A 60 9.44 -21.03 0.59
N ASP A 61 8.68 -20.10 1.18
CA ASP A 61 7.52 -20.43 2.00
C ASP A 61 6.35 -20.87 1.13
N TYR A 62 6.11 -20.18 0.01
CA TYR A 62 5.09 -20.58 -0.96
C TYR A 62 5.47 -21.86 -1.71
N ARG A 63 6.77 -22.12 -1.94
CA ARG A 63 7.24 -23.41 -2.46
C ARG A 63 6.93 -24.57 -1.53
N ARG A 64 7.07 -24.38 -0.23
CA ARG A 64 6.80 -25.40 0.79
C ARG A 64 5.31 -25.76 0.88
N ILE A 65 4.41 -24.81 0.57
CA ILE A 65 2.97 -25.10 0.43
C ILE A 65 2.71 -25.97 -0.81
N GLY A 66 3.44 -25.72 -1.90
CA GLY A 66 3.25 -26.41 -3.18
C GLY A 66 2.13 -25.79 -4.02
N VAL A 67 2.18 -26.00 -5.34
CA VAL A 67 1.20 -25.43 -6.28
C VAL A 67 -0.07 -26.29 -6.35
N ARG A 68 0.06 -27.60 -6.08
CA ARG A 68 -1.05 -28.54 -5.98
C ARG A 68 -0.98 -29.32 -4.67
N SER A 69 -2.15 -29.73 -4.16
CA SER A 69 -2.26 -30.63 -3.01
C SER A 69 -1.83 -32.06 -3.37
N ALA A 70 -1.70 -32.92 -2.37
CA ALA A 70 -1.45 -34.36 -2.56
C ALA A 70 -2.54 -35.04 -3.41
N ASP A 71 -3.78 -34.54 -3.33
CA ASP A 71 -4.94 -35.05 -4.07
C ASP A 71 -5.07 -34.44 -5.48
N GLY A 72 -4.15 -33.55 -5.86
CA GLY A 72 -4.07 -32.96 -7.21
C GLY A 72 -4.79 -31.61 -7.39
N GLU A 73 -5.45 -31.10 -6.35
CA GLU A 73 -6.17 -29.82 -6.36
C GLU A 73 -5.22 -28.61 -6.43
N TRP A 74 -5.61 -27.56 -7.14
CA TRP A 74 -4.80 -26.33 -7.21
C TRP A 74 -4.88 -25.52 -5.92
N LEU A 75 -3.73 -25.23 -5.33
CA LEU A 75 -3.61 -24.41 -4.11
C LEU A 75 -3.18 -22.97 -4.43
N GLN A 76 -2.35 -22.82 -5.46
CA GLN A 76 -1.75 -21.55 -5.87
C GLN A 76 -1.65 -21.49 -7.40
N LEU A 77 -1.59 -20.29 -7.99
CA LEU A 77 -1.30 -20.10 -9.42
C LEU A 77 0.17 -20.42 -9.74
N ASN A 78 1.07 -20.01 -8.84
CA ASN A 78 2.49 -20.32 -8.84
C ASN A 78 3.03 -20.18 -7.40
N ASN A 79 4.33 -20.36 -7.21
CA ASN A 79 5.01 -20.27 -5.92
C ASN A 79 6.03 -19.12 -5.90
N HIS A 80 5.72 -18.03 -6.61
CA HIS A 80 6.53 -16.81 -6.65
C HIS A 80 6.15 -15.87 -5.50
N VAL A 81 7.00 -14.87 -5.22
CA VAL A 81 6.76 -13.84 -4.18
C VAL A 81 5.43 -13.12 -4.42
N LEU A 82 5.08 -12.88 -5.68
CA LEU A 82 3.74 -12.49 -6.09
C LEU A 82 3.26 -13.45 -7.18
N GLN A 83 2.05 -13.97 -7.05
CA GLN A 83 1.46 -14.83 -8.07
C GLN A 83 1.11 -14.05 -9.34
N ILE A 84 0.57 -12.85 -9.15
CA ILE A 84 0.24 -11.88 -10.20
C ILE A 84 0.46 -10.46 -9.68
N GLU A 85 0.58 -9.49 -10.58
CA GLU A 85 0.83 -8.08 -10.25
C GLU A 85 -0.25 -7.47 -9.34
N ASN A 86 -1.48 -7.99 -9.36
CA ASN A 86 -2.57 -7.49 -8.54
C ASN A 86 -2.38 -7.77 -7.03
N GLU A 87 -1.56 -8.76 -6.68
CA GLU A 87 -1.25 -9.14 -5.30
C GLU A 87 -0.38 -8.08 -4.61
N TYR A 88 0.38 -7.28 -5.36
CA TYR A 88 1.26 -6.24 -4.80
C TYR A 88 0.46 -5.14 -4.09
N TYR A 89 0.42 -5.15 -2.76
CA TYR A 89 -0.25 -4.12 -1.98
C TYR A 89 0.49 -2.78 -2.05
N SER A 90 -0.21 -1.74 -2.50
CA SER A 90 0.31 -0.37 -2.50
C SER A 90 -0.80 0.64 -2.24
N ILE A 91 -0.43 1.80 -1.72
CA ILE A 91 -1.37 2.88 -1.37
C ILE A 91 -1.92 3.60 -2.61
N ALA A 92 -1.14 3.60 -3.69
CA ALA A 92 -1.52 4.12 -4.98
C ALA A 92 -0.90 3.22 -6.07
N ARG A 93 -1.64 2.99 -7.15
CA ARG A 93 -1.17 2.17 -8.28
C ARG A 93 -1.28 2.95 -9.59
N PRO A 94 -0.22 2.99 -10.42
CA PRO A 94 -0.37 3.42 -11.80
C PRO A 94 -1.19 2.39 -12.58
N LYS A 95 -2.13 2.88 -13.38
CA LYS A 95 -3.02 2.04 -14.18
C LYS A 95 -2.96 2.46 -15.65
N PRO A 96 -2.87 1.50 -16.58
CA PRO A 96 -3.00 1.78 -18.00
C PRO A 96 -4.48 1.81 -18.41
N ALA A 97 -4.72 2.21 -19.65
CA ALA A 97 -5.99 2.03 -20.33
C ALA A 97 -6.49 0.58 -20.23
N LYS A 98 -7.74 0.42 -19.79
CA LYS A 98 -8.37 -0.90 -19.66
C LYS A 98 -8.58 -1.51 -21.04
N ARG A 99 -7.93 -2.65 -21.29
CA ARG A 99 -8.18 -3.50 -22.46
C ARG A 99 -8.51 -4.92 -22.00
N PRO A 100 -9.61 -5.53 -22.45
CA PRO A 100 -9.98 -6.89 -22.06
C PRO A 100 -8.84 -7.88 -22.28
N GLY A 101 -8.57 -8.73 -21.28
CA GLY A 101 -7.52 -9.76 -21.33
C GLY A 101 -6.08 -9.23 -21.23
N GLN A 102 -5.85 -7.91 -21.19
CA GLN A 102 -4.51 -7.37 -21.07
C GLN A 102 -4.03 -7.36 -19.61
N ARG A 103 -2.84 -7.92 -19.36
CA ARG A 103 -2.16 -7.82 -18.07
C ARG A 103 -1.79 -6.36 -17.77
N PRO A 104 -2.06 -5.83 -16.55
CA PRO A 104 -1.73 -4.46 -16.18
C PRO A 104 -0.29 -4.05 -16.50
N LEU A 105 0.71 -4.89 -16.23
CA LEU A 105 2.10 -4.57 -16.54
C LEU A 105 2.36 -4.42 -18.05
N ALA A 106 1.70 -5.25 -18.87
CA ALA A 106 1.79 -5.14 -20.33
C ALA A 106 1.11 -3.87 -20.83
N GLY A 107 -0.03 -3.49 -20.24
CA GLY A 107 -0.70 -2.23 -20.55
C GLY A 107 0.16 -1.01 -20.21
N LEU A 108 0.80 -1.01 -19.04
CA LEU A 108 1.71 0.07 -18.62
C LEU A 108 2.90 0.21 -19.57
N ARG A 109 3.50 -0.92 -19.98
CA ARG A 109 4.62 -0.92 -20.92
C ARG A 109 4.25 -0.36 -22.30
N GLN A 110 3.04 -0.63 -22.77
CA GLN A 110 2.60 -0.24 -24.12
C GLN A 110 2.01 1.18 -24.18
N GLY A 111 1.23 1.56 -23.17
CA GLY A 111 0.40 2.76 -23.20
C GLY A 111 0.75 3.79 -22.13
N GLY A 112 1.74 3.53 -21.28
CA GLY A 112 2.06 4.39 -20.16
C GLY A 112 0.99 4.35 -19.06
N ILE A 113 1.03 5.37 -18.22
CA ILE A 113 0.08 5.57 -17.12
C ILE A 113 -1.10 6.39 -17.67
N GLU A 114 -2.32 5.87 -17.57
CA GLU A 114 -3.54 6.60 -17.90
C GLU A 114 -4.12 7.29 -16.65
N TYR A 115 -4.14 6.59 -15.52
CA TYR A 115 -4.66 7.11 -14.25
C TYR A 115 -3.96 6.50 -13.04
N LEU A 116 -4.17 7.13 -11.87
CA LEU A 116 -3.76 6.60 -10.57
C LEU A 116 -4.97 6.04 -9.82
N GLU A 117 -4.85 4.81 -9.33
CA GLU A 117 -5.81 4.20 -8.41
C GLU A 117 -5.35 4.46 -6.97
N ILE A 118 -6.07 5.32 -6.24
CA ILE A 118 -5.81 5.61 -4.81
C ILE A 118 -6.52 4.56 -3.95
N ARG A 119 -5.78 3.92 -3.05
CA ARG A 119 -6.22 2.74 -2.28
C ARG A 119 -6.10 2.91 -0.78
N ILE A 120 -5.80 4.12 -0.31
CA ILE A 120 -5.55 4.39 1.12
C ILE A 120 -6.84 4.56 1.95
N LEU A 121 -7.96 4.93 1.32
CA LEU A 121 -9.19 5.26 2.03
C LEU A 121 -9.85 4.05 2.70
N ASP A 122 -10.30 4.26 3.94
CA ASP A 122 -11.23 3.38 4.61
C ASP A 122 -12.66 3.71 4.20
N VAL A 123 -13.58 2.76 4.41
CA VAL A 123 -15.01 2.99 4.20
C VAL A 123 -15.51 3.96 5.26
N ASP A 124 -16.14 5.05 4.81
CA ASP A 124 -16.78 6.02 5.70
C ASP A 124 -18.12 5.44 6.23
N PRO A 125 -18.24 5.12 7.52
CA PRO A 125 -19.47 4.56 8.08
C PRO A 125 -20.60 5.59 8.20
N PHE A 126 -20.33 6.88 8.01
CA PHE A 126 -21.31 7.96 8.14
C PHE A 126 -21.94 8.36 6.79
N HIS A 127 -21.46 7.79 5.67
CA HIS A 127 -22.00 8.03 4.34
C HIS A 127 -22.53 6.75 3.70
N PRO A 128 -23.73 6.78 3.07
CA PRO A 128 -24.41 5.57 2.60
C PRO A 128 -23.68 4.82 1.48
N VAL A 129 -22.83 5.51 0.71
CA VAL A 129 -22.00 4.92 -0.34
C VAL A 129 -20.55 4.68 0.11
N GLY A 130 -20.24 4.88 1.40
CA GLY A 130 -18.93 4.63 1.98
C GLY A 130 -17.89 5.74 1.76
N VAL A 131 -18.29 6.90 1.24
CA VAL A 131 -17.40 8.07 1.07
C VAL A 131 -18.20 9.38 1.00
N ALA A 132 -17.68 10.43 1.63
CA ALA A 132 -18.22 11.78 1.57
C ALA A 132 -17.75 12.54 0.30
N PRO A 133 -18.60 13.37 -0.33
CA PRO A 133 -18.17 14.27 -1.42
C PRO A 133 -17.01 15.20 -1.02
N GLU A 134 -17.00 15.69 0.22
CA GLU A 134 -15.95 16.57 0.76
C GLU A 134 -14.60 15.84 0.85
N THR A 135 -14.61 14.55 1.21
CA THR A 135 -13.41 13.70 1.21
C THR A 135 -12.83 13.58 -0.21
N LEU A 136 -13.69 13.36 -1.22
CA LEU A 136 -13.25 13.27 -2.62
C LEU A 136 -12.66 14.60 -3.10
N ALA A 137 -13.31 15.72 -2.82
CA ALA A 137 -12.84 17.05 -3.20
C ALA A 137 -11.47 17.39 -2.57
N TRP A 138 -11.27 16.99 -1.31
CA TRP A 138 -9.98 17.13 -0.63
C TRP A 138 -8.90 16.29 -1.31
N ILE A 139 -9.19 15.02 -1.65
CA ILE A 139 -8.22 14.14 -2.32
C ILE A 139 -7.84 14.69 -3.69
N GLU A 140 -8.82 15.16 -4.48
CA GLU A 140 -8.54 15.78 -5.78
C GLU A 140 -7.61 16.99 -5.63
N THR A 141 -7.90 17.86 -4.66
CA THR A 141 -7.05 19.02 -4.35
C THR A 141 -5.64 18.60 -3.93
N PHE A 142 -5.54 17.56 -3.09
CA PHE A 142 -4.25 17.02 -2.66
C PHE A 142 -3.45 16.44 -3.84
N LEU A 143 -4.11 15.76 -4.78
CA LEU A 143 -3.46 15.22 -5.99
C LEU A 143 -2.98 16.35 -6.93
N TRP A 144 -3.74 17.44 -7.05
CA TRP A 144 -3.29 18.64 -7.76
C TRP A 144 -2.03 19.26 -7.12
N TRP A 145 -1.98 19.29 -5.78
CA TRP A 145 -0.79 19.71 -5.08
C TRP A 145 0.39 18.76 -5.33
N CYS A 146 0.17 17.44 -5.26
CA CYS A 146 1.22 16.45 -5.59
C CYS A 146 1.76 16.59 -7.02
N LEU A 147 0.92 16.99 -7.98
CA LEU A 147 1.33 17.21 -9.36
C LEU A 147 2.27 18.42 -9.51
N THR A 148 2.10 19.45 -8.66
CA THR A 148 2.83 20.72 -8.78
C THR A 148 4.00 20.85 -7.82
N ALA A 149 3.99 20.11 -6.71
CA ALA A 149 5.08 20.08 -5.75
C ALA A 149 6.36 19.48 -6.35
N LYS A 150 7.53 19.95 -5.89
CA LYS A 150 8.81 19.34 -6.25
C LYS A 150 8.85 17.90 -5.72
N SER A 151 9.05 16.93 -6.61
CA SER A 151 9.19 15.51 -6.28
C SER A 151 10.54 14.99 -6.78
N PRO A 152 11.64 15.17 -6.03
CA PRO A 152 12.92 14.54 -6.37
C PRO A 152 12.80 13.01 -6.38
N LEU A 153 13.80 12.33 -6.94
CA LEU A 153 13.86 10.87 -6.92
C LEU A 153 13.87 10.37 -5.47
N LEU A 154 13.05 9.36 -5.21
CA LEU A 154 12.91 8.75 -3.89
C LEU A 154 14.13 7.89 -3.57
N GLU A 155 14.87 8.27 -2.54
CA GLU A 155 15.97 7.49 -2.01
C GLU A 155 15.48 6.32 -1.14
N GLU A 156 16.36 5.36 -0.88
CA GLU A 156 16.02 4.20 -0.05
C GLU A 156 15.68 4.60 1.39
N THR A 157 16.42 5.55 1.97
CA THR A 157 16.16 6.10 3.31
C THR A 157 14.79 6.77 3.38
N GLU A 158 14.45 7.59 2.38
CA GLU A 158 13.15 8.28 2.29
C GLU A 158 11.98 7.30 2.14
N ARG A 159 12.18 6.20 1.41
CA ARG A 159 11.19 5.12 1.32
C ARG A 159 10.88 4.53 2.70
N PHE A 160 11.91 4.24 3.50
CA PHE A 160 11.70 3.76 4.87
C PHE A 160 11.00 4.81 5.75
N MET A 161 11.39 6.08 5.64
CA MET A 161 10.75 7.18 6.39
C MET A 161 9.26 7.28 6.06
N LYS A 162 8.88 7.25 4.77
CA LYS A 162 7.47 7.36 4.39
C LYS A 162 6.64 6.18 4.91
N GLU A 163 7.19 4.95 4.86
CA GLU A 163 6.51 3.75 5.32
C GLU A 163 6.35 3.74 6.84
N ALA A 164 7.39 4.21 7.55
CA ALA A 164 7.34 4.41 8.99
C ALA A 164 6.30 5.47 9.37
N ASN A 165 6.27 6.61 8.68
CA ASN A 165 5.29 7.68 8.92
C ASN A 165 3.86 7.20 8.67
N LEU A 166 3.61 6.50 7.56
CA LEU A 166 2.27 5.96 7.26
C LEU A 166 1.80 5.01 8.37
N ARG A 167 2.70 4.13 8.84
CA ARG A 167 2.42 3.22 9.94
C ARG A 167 2.17 3.97 11.25
N LEU A 168 2.97 4.98 11.53
CA LEU A 168 2.86 5.78 12.74
C LEU A 168 1.54 6.55 12.78
N VAL A 169 1.14 7.17 11.67
CA VAL A 169 -0.18 7.84 11.54
C VAL A 169 -1.34 6.84 11.64
N ALA A 170 -1.19 5.63 11.10
CA ALA A 170 -2.21 4.59 11.22
C ALA A 170 -2.50 4.23 12.70
N TYR A 171 -1.45 4.12 13.52
CA TYR A 171 -1.54 3.75 14.94
C TYR A 171 -1.77 4.92 15.90
N GLU A 172 -1.23 6.10 15.61
CA GLU A 172 -1.21 7.24 16.54
C GLU A 172 -1.59 8.57 15.88
N GLY A 173 -2.22 8.56 14.71
CA GLY A 173 -2.51 9.77 13.94
C GLY A 173 -3.43 10.79 14.61
N ARG A 174 -4.04 10.46 15.76
CA ARG A 174 -4.77 11.43 16.60
C ARG A 174 -3.88 12.15 17.62
N ASN A 175 -2.61 11.75 17.77
CA ASN A 175 -1.61 12.46 18.55
C ASN A 175 -1.03 13.62 17.73
N THR A 176 -1.37 14.87 18.08
CA THR A 176 -0.89 16.06 17.36
C THR A 176 0.61 16.32 17.49
N HIS A 177 1.24 15.73 18.51
CA HIS A 177 2.68 15.82 18.78
C HIS A 177 3.49 14.68 18.14
N LEU A 178 2.85 13.85 17.31
CA LEU A 178 3.47 12.68 16.71
C LEU A 178 4.67 13.07 15.83
N PRO A 179 5.89 12.60 16.14
CA PRO A 179 7.08 12.96 15.39
C PRO A 179 7.16 12.13 14.10
N LEU A 180 6.92 12.79 12.97
CA LEU A 180 7.10 12.25 11.63
C LEU A 180 8.53 12.49 11.15
N GLN A 181 9.07 11.54 10.38
CA GLN A 181 10.39 11.60 9.80
C GLN A 181 10.37 12.37 8.48
N SER A 182 11.38 13.21 8.23
CA SER A 182 11.62 13.83 6.93
C SER A 182 13.12 13.89 6.63
N PRO A 183 13.52 14.08 5.37
CA PRO A 183 14.94 14.26 5.02
C PRO A 183 15.60 15.44 5.78
N SER A 184 14.81 16.46 6.11
CA SER A 184 15.25 17.64 6.88
C SER A 184 15.19 17.49 8.40
N GLY A 185 14.88 16.29 8.91
CA GLY A 185 14.69 16.03 10.35
C GLY A 185 13.24 15.74 10.73
N GLN A 186 12.94 15.62 12.03
CA GLN A 186 11.59 15.32 12.50
C GLN A 186 10.66 16.54 12.42
N LYS A 187 9.39 16.30 12.09
CA LYS A 187 8.31 17.29 12.12
C LYS A 187 7.11 16.72 12.85
N SER A 188 6.39 17.56 13.58
CA SER A 188 5.16 17.13 14.28
C SER A 188 4.00 17.03 13.29
N LEU A 189 3.09 16.06 13.45
CA LEU A 189 1.92 15.92 12.60
C LEU A 189 1.03 17.18 12.56
N GLY A 190 0.91 17.90 13.68
CA GLY A 190 0.11 19.13 13.77
C GLY A 190 0.86 20.44 13.43
N ALA A 191 2.10 20.40 12.92
CA ALA A 191 2.94 21.57 12.66
C ALA A 191 3.07 21.91 11.17
#